data_AF-A0A972XWP6-F1
#
_entry.id   AF-A0A972XWP6-F1
#
_cell.length_a   1.000
_cell.length_b   1.000
_cell.length_c   1.000
_cell.angle_alpha   90.00
_cell.angle_beta   90.00
_cell.angle_gamma   90.00
#
_symmetry.space_group_name_H-M   'P 1'
#
loop_
_entity.id
_entity.type
_entity.pdbx_description
1 polymer ?
#
loop_
_entity_poly.entity_id
_entity_poly.type
_entity_poly.pdbx_seq_one_letter_code
_entity_poly.pdbx_strand_id
1 'polypeptide(L)'
;MKNKGIRFEERILRSLNNMTVPSHFIKSPTPVSVQESLGNRITKGYYKESALNDFVGSYNGKFVLIEAKVTSERLNYSRVKTHQMSSLESAYESNGMALIVIFFQKDNKVMAIDYKDMKKNYKKGTSIKINDESLREIKNKSPVFLDFESYFNNYI
;
A
#
# COMPACT_ATOMS: atom_id res chain seq x y z
N MET A 1 -11.91 11.74 25.94
CA MET A 1 -11.75 10.50 25.14
C MET A 1 -11.14 10.87 23.80
N LYS A 2 -9.90 10.44 23.48
CA LYS A 2 -9.32 10.63 22.14
C LYS A 2 -10.04 9.68 21.19
N ASN A 3 -10.79 10.19 20.21
CA ASN A 3 -11.25 9.39 19.08
C ASN A 3 -10.03 8.66 18.50
N LYS A 4 -9.97 7.33 18.68
CA LYS A 4 -8.93 6.50 18.05
C LYS A 4 -9.30 6.47 16.56
N GLY A 5 -8.81 7.44 15.80
CA GLY A 5 -9.00 7.49 14.35
C GLY A 5 -8.65 6.14 13.73
N ILE A 6 -9.39 5.76 12.67
CA ILE A 6 -9.15 4.53 11.94
C ILE A 6 -7.67 4.44 11.51
N ARG A 7 -7.06 3.27 11.68
CA ARG A 7 -5.67 3.05 11.24
C ARG A 7 -5.59 3.21 9.72
N PHE A 8 -4.50 3.78 9.21
CA PHE A 8 -4.35 4.05 7.77
C PHE A 8 -4.57 2.82 6.89
N GLU A 9 -3.96 1.68 7.25
CA GLU A 9 -4.13 0.41 6.54
C GLU A 9 -5.58 -0.09 6.56
N GLU A 10 -6.26 0.06 7.70
CA GLU A 10 -7.67 -0.33 7.83
C GLU A 10 -8.54 0.58 6.95
N ARG A 11 -8.21 1.87 6.88
CA ARG A 11 -8.86 2.85 6.02
C ARG A 11 -8.70 2.48 4.54
N ILE A 12 -7.49 2.06 4.12
CA ILE A 12 -7.24 1.55 2.77
C ILE A 12 -8.13 0.34 2.48
N LEU A 13 -8.04 -0.71 3.31
CA LEU A 13 -8.76 -1.96 3.07
C LEU A 13 -10.28 -1.77 3.00
N ARG A 14 -10.85 -0.98 3.93
CA ARG A 14 -12.28 -0.64 3.91
C ARG A 14 -12.68 0.11 2.64
N SER A 15 -11.82 0.99 2.15
CA SER A 15 -12.09 1.75 0.92
C SER A 15 -12.03 0.88 -0.31
N LEU A 16 -11.01 0.01 -0.40
CA LEU A 16 -10.84 -0.94 -1.50
C LEU A 16 -12.02 -1.92 -1.60
N ASN A 17 -12.55 -2.39 -0.48
CA ASN A 17 -13.69 -3.33 -0.46
C ASN A 17 -15.07 -2.63 -0.42
N ASN A 18 -15.13 -1.31 -0.63
CA ASN A 18 -16.37 -0.52 -0.69
C ASN A 18 -16.51 0.23 -2.03
N MET A 19 -15.93 -0.33 -3.09
CA MET A 19 -16.07 0.18 -4.46
C MET A 19 -17.31 -0.41 -5.13
N THR A 20 -17.89 0.31 -6.08
CA THR A 20 -19.06 -0.13 -6.86
C THR A 20 -18.67 -1.09 -7.98
N VAL A 21 -17.45 -0.93 -8.50
CA VAL A 21 -16.87 -1.78 -9.53
C VAL A 21 -16.41 -3.11 -8.93
N PRO A 22 -16.59 -4.25 -9.64
CA PRO A 22 -16.14 -5.55 -9.17
C PRO A 22 -14.69 -5.55 -8.72
N SER A 23 -14.49 -5.84 -7.44
CA SER A 23 -13.18 -5.76 -6.80
C SER A 23 -13.11 -6.65 -5.57
N HIS A 24 -11.90 -7.11 -5.26
CA HIS A 24 -11.65 -7.89 -4.06
C HIS A 24 -10.21 -7.67 -3.61
N PHE A 25 -10.03 -7.23 -2.37
CA PHE A 25 -8.72 -6.94 -1.80
C PHE A 25 -8.57 -7.57 -0.41
N ILE A 26 -7.37 -8.10 -0.17
CA ILE A 26 -6.97 -8.62 1.14
C ILE A 26 -5.71 -7.91 1.62
N LYS A 27 -5.53 -7.86 2.94
CA LYS A 27 -4.26 -7.48 3.55
C LYS A 27 -3.36 -8.70 3.62
N SER A 28 -2.11 -8.55 3.18
CA SER A 28 -1.11 -9.61 3.26
C SER A 28 -0.85 -9.98 4.73
N PRO A 29 -0.87 -11.29 5.08
CA PRO A 29 -0.56 -11.71 6.44
C PRO A 29 0.92 -11.46 6.74
N THR A 30 1.23 -11.08 7.98
CA THR A 30 2.62 -10.97 8.42
C THR A 30 3.21 -12.39 8.52
N PRO A 31 4.25 -12.73 7.75
CA PRO A 31 4.77 -14.09 7.76
C PRO A 31 5.54 -14.35 9.04
N VAL A 32 5.16 -15.43 9.72
CA VAL A 32 5.79 -15.91 10.95
C VAL A 32 6.31 -17.32 10.72
N SER A 33 7.53 -17.58 11.14
CA SER A 33 8.06 -18.93 11.27
C SER A 33 7.69 -19.48 12.63
N VAL A 34 6.84 -20.49 12.68
CA VAL A 34 6.43 -21.16 13.92
C VAL A 34 7.48 -22.20 14.29
N GLN A 35 8.09 -22.07 15.47
CA GLN A 35 9.00 -23.08 16.01
C GLN A 35 8.26 -24.01 16.98
N GLU A 36 7.38 -23.45 17.80
CA GLU A 36 6.60 -24.20 18.79
C GLU A 36 5.17 -23.65 18.83
N SER A 37 4.21 -24.56 19.02
CA SER A 37 2.80 -24.22 19.18
C SER A 37 2.11 -25.17 20.17
N LEU A 38 1.11 -24.65 20.87
CA LEU A 38 0.21 -25.43 21.73
C LEU A 38 -1.21 -25.28 21.16
N GLY A 39 -1.66 -26.29 20.42
CA GLY A 39 -2.93 -26.21 19.68
C GLY A 39 -2.90 -25.07 18.65
N ASN A 40 -3.86 -24.14 18.73
CA ASN A 40 -3.96 -22.98 17.83
C ASN A 40 -3.13 -21.76 18.28
N ARG A 41 -2.35 -21.88 19.36
CA ARG A 41 -1.52 -20.79 19.90
C ARG A 41 -0.06 -21.02 19.57
N ILE A 42 0.55 -20.08 18.86
CA ILE A 42 2.01 -20.01 18.67
C ILE A 42 2.65 -19.64 20.02
N THR A 43 3.57 -20.48 20.51
CA THR A 43 4.31 -20.23 21.76
C THR A 43 5.72 -19.71 21.49
N LYS A 44 6.31 -20.08 20.35
CA LYS A 44 7.62 -19.60 19.92
C LYS A 44 7.69 -19.48 18.40
N GLY A 45 8.27 -18.39 17.93
CA GLY A 45 8.48 -18.15 16.52
C GLY A 45 9.26 -16.87 16.28
N TYR A 46 9.64 -16.65 15.03
CA TYR A 46 10.29 -15.42 14.58
C TYR A 46 9.60 -14.89 13.34
N TYR A 47 9.55 -13.56 13.21
CA TYR A 47 9.06 -12.93 11.99
C TYR A 47 9.99 -13.24 10.83
N LYS A 48 9.42 -13.62 9.68
CA LYS A 48 10.17 -13.72 8.43
C LYS A 48 10.17 -12.36 7.74
N GLU A 49 11.17 -12.14 6.90
CA GLU A 49 11.10 -11.03 5.96
C GLU A 49 9.93 -11.26 4.99
N SER A 50 9.04 -10.27 4.86
CA SER A 50 7.84 -10.40 4.03
C SER A 50 8.21 -10.47 2.55
N ALA A 51 7.60 -11.36 1.79
CA ALA A 51 7.75 -11.41 0.34
C ALA A 51 6.70 -10.53 -0.39
N LEU A 52 5.59 -10.20 0.27
CA LEU A 52 4.45 -9.50 -0.33
C LEU A 52 4.25 -8.11 0.29
N ASN A 53 3.79 -7.18 -0.55
CA ASN A 53 3.34 -5.85 -0.17
C ASN A 53 2.05 -5.90 0.66
N ASP A 54 1.68 -4.79 1.29
CA ASP A 54 0.60 -4.76 2.30
C ASP A 54 -0.78 -5.22 1.80
N PHE A 55 -1.15 -4.94 0.55
CA PHE A 55 -2.42 -5.35 -0.03
C PHE A 55 -2.26 -5.96 -1.41
N VAL A 56 -3.08 -6.98 -1.67
CA VAL A 56 -3.18 -7.65 -2.96
C VAL A 56 -4.65 -7.85 -3.30
N GLY A 57 -4.98 -7.72 -4.57
CA GLY A 57 -6.36 -7.89 -5.01
C GLY A 57 -6.55 -7.74 -6.50
N SER A 58 -7.80 -7.50 -6.87
CA SER A 58 -8.18 -7.18 -8.23
C SER A 58 -9.21 -6.07 -8.26
N TYR A 59 -9.18 -5.30 -9.35
CA TYR A 59 -10.13 -4.25 -9.65
C TYR A 59 -10.51 -4.35 -11.13
N ASN A 60 -11.78 -4.59 -11.41
CA ASN A 60 -12.32 -4.81 -12.75
C ASN A 60 -11.50 -5.82 -13.58
N GLY A 61 -11.13 -6.95 -12.98
CA GLY A 61 -10.33 -7.99 -13.62
C GLY A 61 -8.82 -7.71 -13.73
N LYS A 62 -8.35 -6.51 -13.38
CA LYS A 62 -6.92 -6.17 -13.35
C LYS A 62 -6.32 -6.52 -11.98
N PHE A 63 -5.20 -7.23 -11.97
CA PHE A 63 -4.44 -7.49 -10.74
C PHE A 63 -3.90 -6.18 -10.14
N VAL A 64 -3.98 -6.02 -8.82
CA VAL A 64 -3.52 -4.82 -8.12
C VAL A 64 -2.68 -5.21 -6.90
N LEU A 65 -1.49 -4.63 -6.78
CA LEU A 65 -0.56 -4.80 -5.66
C LEU A 65 -0.22 -3.44 -5.05
N ILE A 66 -0.37 -3.30 -3.74
CA ILE A 66 -0.23 -2.02 -3.03
C ILE A 66 0.70 -2.16 -1.83
N GLU A 67 1.69 -1.28 -1.76
CA GLU A 67 2.47 -1.01 -0.57
C GLU A 67 1.95 0.24 0.16
N ALA A 68 1.70 0.17 1.46
CA ALA A 68 1.26 1.32 2.25
C ALA A 68 2.42 1.89 3.07
N LYS A 69 2.62 3.21 3.00
CA LYS A 69 3.61 3.93 3.81
C LYS A 69 2.96 5.09 4.55
N VAL A 70 3.45 5.36 5.75
CA VAL A 70 3.09 6.54 6.53
C VAL A 70 4.35 7.36 6.78
N THR A 71 4.28 8.66 6.51
CA THR A 71 5.38 9.58 6.77
C THR A 71 4.86 10.94 7.21
N SER A 72 5.70 11.71 7.90
CA SER A 72 5.34 13.08 8.29
C SER A 72 5.35 14.02 7.08
N GLU A 73 6.52 14.20 6.43
CA GLU A 73 6.72 15.18 5.36
C GLU A 73 7.27 14.58 4.05
N ARG A 74 8.07 13.51 4.15
CA ARG A 74 8.79 12.92 3.01
C ARG A 74 8.96 11.42 3.17
N LEU A 75 8.81 10.65 2.11
CA LEU A 75 9.11 9.22 2.13
C LEU A 75 10.56 9.02 1.68
N ASN A 76 11.45 8.63 2.60
CA ASN A 76 12.79 8.17 2.23
C ASN A 76 12.66 6.82 1.51
N TYR A 77 13.31 6.70 0.35
CA TYR A 77 13.25 5.49 -0.45
C TYR A 77 13.84 4.25 0.25
N SER A 78 14.72 4.42 1.24
CA SER A 78 15.18 3.31 2.09
C SER A 78 14.05 2.63 2.87
N ARG A 79 12.88 3.28 3.02
CA ARG A 79 11.70 2.72 3.68
C ARG A 79 10.91 1.77 2.76
N VAL A 80 11.21 1.76 1.46
CA VAL A 80 10.70 0.78 0.50
C VAL A 80 11.78 -0.29 0.35
N LYS A 81 11.52 -1.47 0.90
CA LYS A 81 12.52 -2.54 0.95
C LYS A 81 12.68 -3.19 -0.42
N THR A 82 13.85 -3.77 -0.69
CA THR A 82 14.17 -4.38 -1.99
C THR A 82 13.12 -5.41 -2.42
N HIS A 83 12.70 -6.32 -1.52
CA HIS A 83 11.67 -7.32 -1.83
C HIS A 83 10.32 -6.68 -2.20
N GLN A 84 9.96 -5.54 -1.60
CA GLN A 84 8.74 -4.81 -1.93
C GLN A 84 8.82 -4.23 -3.34
N MET A 85 9.98 -3.70 -3.72
CA MET A 85 10.22 -3.18 -5.07
C MET A 85 10.19 -4.30 -6.12
N SER A 86 10.80 -5.46 -5.83
CA SER A 86 10.81 -6.61 -6.74
C SER A 86 9.41 -7.17 -6.99
N SER A 87 8.57 -7.24 -5.96
CA SER A 87 7.17 -7.69 -6.10
C SER A 87 6.33 -6.68 -6.89
N LEU A 88 6.53 -5.37 -6.69
CA LEU A 88 5.88 -4.32 -7.49
C LEU A 88 6.32 -4.36 -8.96
N GLU A 89 7.61 -4.60 -9.22
CA GLU A 89 8.15 -4.78 -10.58
C GLU A 89 7.49 -5.96 -11.28
N SER A 90 7.46 -7.12 -10.63
CA SER A 90 6.87 -8.34 -11.20
C SER A 90 5.38 -8.16 -11.51
N ALA A 91 4.65 -7.47 -10.62
CA ALA A 91 3.24 -7.14 -10.83
C ALA A 91 3.04 -6.21 -12.04
N TYR A 92 3.86 -5.17 -12.16
CA TYR A 92 3.82 -4.24 -13.29
C TYR A 92 4.16 -4.92 -14.62
N GLU A 93 5.22 -5.74 -14.66
CA GLU A 93 5.62 -6.51 -15.85
C GLU A 93 4.55 -7.52 -16.28
N SER A 94 3.74 -8.00 -15.35
CA SER A 94 2.59 -8.87 -15.61
C SER A 94 1.31 -8.11 -15.99
N ASN A 95 1.43 -6.85 -16.42
CA ASN A 95 0.31 -5.95 -16.76
C ASN A 95 -0.67 -5.66 -15.59
N GLY A 96 -0.21 -5.87 -14.36
CA GLY A 96 -0.91 -5.49 -13.14
C GLY A 96 -0.69 -4.03 -12.77
N MET A 97 -1.53 -3.52 -11.87
CA MET A 97 -1.37 -2.21 -11.26
C MET A 97 -0.52 -2.35 -9.99
N ALA A 98 0.66 -1.74 -9.97
CA ALA A 98 1.59 -1.77 -8.85
C ALA A 98 1.77 -0.37 -8.28
N LEU A 99 1.36 -0.16 -7.02
CA LEU A 99 1.30 1.16 -6.39
C LEU A 99 1.99 1.20 -5.03
N ILE A 100 2.54 2.37 -4.71
CA ILE A 100 2.87 2.75 -3.33
C ILE A 100 1.89 3.84 -2.91
N VAL A 101 1.12 3.58 -1.86
CA VAL A 101 0.13 4.49 -1.28
C VAL A 101 0.69 5.08 0.01
N ILE A 102 0.80 6.40 0.06
CA ILE A 102 1.56 7.14 1.07
C ILE A 102 0.64 8.10 1.80
N PHE A 103 0.55 7.98 3.12
CA PHE A 103 -0.05 9.02 3.96
C PHE A 103 1.01 10.03 4.41
N PHE A 104 0.89 11.26 3.94
CA PHE A 104 1.66 12.42 4.41
C PHE A 104 0.92 13.09 5.57
N GLN A 105 1.37 12.83 6.80
CA GLN A 105 0.66 13.21 8.02
C GLN A 105 0.60 14.72 8.24
N LYS A 106 1.66 15.46 7.89
CA LYS A 106 1.69 16.92 8.06
C LYS A 106 0.64 17.61 7.18
N ASP A 107 0.48 17.10 5.97
CA ASP A 107 -0.47 17.62 4.98
C ASP A 107 -1.86 17.00 5.10
N ASN A 108 -2.00 15.94 5.90
CA ASN A 108 -3.20 15.12 6.02
C ASN A 108 -3.74 14.63 4.66
N LYS A 109 -2.82 14.19 3.78
CA LYS A 109 -3.14 13.76 2.41
C LYS A 109 -2.63 12.37 2.11
N VAL A 110 -3.42 11.64 1.33
CA VAL A 110 -3.04 10.32 0.82
C VAL A 110 -2.69 10.47 -0.65
N MET A 111 -1.44 10.19 -0.97
CA MET A 111 -0.92 10.20 -2.33
C MET A 111 -0.59 8.79 -2.76
N ALA A 112 -0.53 8.55 -4.06
CA ALA A 112 -0.03 7.33 -4.63
C ALA A 112 0.92 7.61 -5.78
N ILE A 113 1.89 6.72 -5.95
CA ILE A 113 2.82 6.67 -7.07
C ILE A 113 2.77 5.26 -7.65
N ASP A 114 2.68 5.17 -8.98
CA ASP A 114 2.79 3.87 -9.63
C ASP A 114 4.25 3.42 -9.75
N TYR A 115 4.43 2.11 -9.91
CA TYR A 115 5.77 1.52 -9.98
C TYR A 115 6.64 2.13 -11.08
N LYS A 116 6.07 2.49 -12.23
CA LYS A 116 6.83 3.03 -13.37
C LYS A 116 7.46 4.37 -13.00
N ASP A 117 6.66 5.27 -12.44
CA ASP A 117 7.14 6.59 -12.00
C ASP A 117 8.08 6.45 -10.79
N MET A 118 7.76 5.55 -9.86
CA MET A 118 8.64 5.24 -8.73
C MET A 118 10.02 4.77 -9.20
N LYS A 119 10.09 3.82 -10.15
CA LYS A 119 11.35 3.27 -10.68
C LYS A 119 12.23 4.36 -11.29
N LYS A 120 11.63 5.28 -12.05
CA LYS A 120 12.35 6.41 -12.67
C LYS A 120 12.96 7.35 -11.62
N ASN A 121 12.25 7.57 -10.52
CA ASN A 121 12.65 8.51 -9.47
C ASN A 121 13.45 7.85 -8.34
N TYR A 122 13.49 6.52 -8.27
CA TYR A 122 14.12 5.77 -7.20
C TYR A 122 15.64 5.93 -7.23
N LYS A 123 16.18 6.67 -6.25
CA LYS A 123 17.61 6.80 -6.01
C LYS A 123 17.89 6.51 -4.54
N LYS A 124 18.73 5.51 -4.26
CA LYS A 124 19.07 5.15 -2.87
C LYS A 124 19.62 6.37 -2.13
N GLY A 125 19.08 6.65 -0.94
CA GLY A 125 19.46 7.81 -0.14
C GLY A 125 18.66 9.09 -0.42
N THR A 126 17.78 9.12 -1.42
CA THR A 126 16.87 10.24 -1.66
C THR A 126 15.48 9.98 -1.07
N SER A 127 14.60 10.97 -1.20
CA SER A 127 13.24 10.92 -0.67
C SER A 127 12.28 11.64 -1.60
N ILE A 128 11.03 11.21 -1.63
CA ILE A 128 9.94 11.90 -2.31
C ILE A 128 9.14 12.76 -1.31
N LYS A 129 8.77 13.97 -1.73
CA LYS A 129 7.92 14.91 -0.96
C LYS A 129 6.54 14.96 -1.60
N ILE A 130 5.54 15.44 -0.86
CA ILE A 130 4.14 15.49 -1.31
C ILE A 130 3.92 16.26 -2.63
N ASN A 131 4.77 17.25 -2.92
CA ASN A 131 4.67 18.11 -4.10
C ASN A 131 5.37 17.56 -5.35
N ASP A 132 5.85 16.31 -5.30
CA ASP A 132 6.45 15.66 -6.46
C ASP A 132 5.39 15.41 -7.54
N GLU A 133 5.71 15.73 -8.80
CA GLU A 133 4.80 15.63 -9.95
C GLU A 133 4.37 14.18 -10.26
N SER A 134 5.14 13.19 -9.83
CA SER A 134 4.80 11.77 -10.00
C SER A 134 3.75 11.28 -9.01
N LEU A 135 3.43 12.06 -7.98
CA LEU A 135 2.41 11.71 -7.00
C LEU A 135 1.03 12.17 -7.45
N ARG A 136 0.05 11.27 -7.30
CA ARG A 136 -1.36 11.55 -7.54
C ARG A 136 -2.16 11.40 -6.26
N GLU A 137 -3.05 12.34 -5.98
CA GLU A 137 -3.84 12.32 -4.75
C GLU A 137 -4.97 11.28 -4.85
N ILE A 138 -5.08 10.42 -3.83
CA ILE A 138 -6.27 9.61 -3.59
C ILE A 138 -7.16 10.43 -2.65
N LYS A 139 -8.18 11.07 -3.23
CA LYS A 139 -9.05 11.98 -2.51
C LYS A 139 -9.81 11.28 -1.38
N ASN A 140 -10.19 12.05 -0.38
CA ASN A 140 -11.12 11.57 0.65
C ASN A 140 -12.54 11.52 0.06
N LYS A 141 -13.16 10.33 0.04
CA LYS A 141 -14.61 10.18 -0.21
C LYS A 141 -15.42 10.53 1.05
N SER A 142 -14.86 10.22 2.21
CA SER A 142 -15.34 10.63 3.53
C SER A 142 -14.19 10.60 4.55
N PRO A 143 -14.41 10.98 5.82
CA PRO A 143 -13.39 10.81 6.86
C PRO A 143 -12.90 9.35 7.03
N VAL A 144 -13.73 8.38 6.63
CA VAL A 144 -13.45 6.94 6.77
C VAL A 144 -13.03 6.30 5.44
N PHE A 145 -13.43 6.87 4.30
CA PHE A 145 -13.19 6.28 2.99
C PHE A 145 -12.30 7.15 2.08
N LEU A 146 -11.40 6.48 1.38
CA LEU A 146 -10.59 7.01 0.29
C LEU A 146 -11.25 6.66 -1.05
N ASP A 147 -11.14 7.54 -2.03
CA ASP A 147 -11.74 7.36 -3.35
C ASP A 147 -10.81 6.60 -4.30
N PHE A 148 -10.56 5.33 -3.98
CA PHE A 148 -9.74 4.45 -4.82
C PHE A 148 -10.38 4.16 -6.19
N GLU A 149 -11.70 4.15 -6.28
CA GLU A 149 -12.43 3.86 -7.52
C GLU A 149 -12.14 4.93 -8.57
N SER A 150 -12.36 6.21 -8.23
CA SER A 150 -12.00 7.33 -9.11
C SER A 150 -10.51 7.33 -9.46
N TYR A 151 -9.65 6.95 -8.50
CA TYR A 151 -8.21 6.87 -8.75
C TYR A 151 -7.88 5.78 -9.78
N PHE A 152 -8.37 4.55 -9.59
CA PHE A 152 -8.09 3.41 -10.45
C PHE A 152 -8.70 3.56 -11.86
N ASN A 153 -9.84 4.25 -11.99
CA ASN A 153 -10.43 4.51 -13.31
C ASN A 153 -9.54 5.34 -14.24
N ASN A 154 -8.50 6.02 -13.73
CA ASN A 154 -7.51 6.70 -14.58
C ASN A 154 -6.42 5.77 -15.15
N TYR A 155 -6.44 4.49 -14.78
CA TYR A 155 -5.42 3.48 -15.10
C TYR A 155 -5.95 2.29 -15.92
N ILE A 156 -7.22 2.34 -16.33
CA ILE A 156 -7.89 1.34 -17.16
C ILE A 156 -8.38 2.02 -18.43
#